data_AF-A0A3C0UFT3-F1
#
_entry.id   AF-A0A3C0UFT3-F1
#
_cell.length_a   1.000
_cell.length_b   1.000
_cell.length_c   1.000
_cell.angle_alpha   90.00
_cell.angle_beta   90.00
_cell.angle_gamma   90.00
#
_symmetry.space_group_name_H-M   'P 1'
#
loop_
_entity.id
_entity.type
_entity.pdbx_description
1 polymer ?
#
loop_
_entity_poly.entity_id
_entity_poly.type
_entity_poly.pdbx_seq_one_letter_code
_entity_poly.pdbx_strand_id
1 'polypeptide(L)' 'TPDLSVRQKALHDAEKLLFDDAVLLPLYFYTKPAVVNPKVKGYSRSVLGTLYFKEAYIE' A
#
# COMPACT_ATOMS: atom_id res chain seq x y z
N THR A 1 14.20 -2.40 -17.32
CA THR A 1 13.94 -3.67 -18.04
C THR A 1 12.50 -4.09 -17.79
N PRO A 2 11.78 -4.63 -18.79
CA PRO A 2 10.42 -5.15 -18.61
C PRO A 2 10.37 -6.46 -17.80
N ASP A 3 11.50 -7.15 -17.66
CA ASP A 3 11.65 -8.32 -16.79
C ASP A 3 11.43 -7.95 -15.31
N LEU A 4 10.49 -8.63 -14.67
CA LEU A 4 10.08 -8.37 -13.29
C LEU A 4 11.19 -8.69 -12.28
N SER A 5 11.92 -9.80 -12.48
CA SER A 5 12.96 -10.27 -11.55
C SER A 5 14.13 -9.29 -11.52
N VAL A 6 14.57 -8.85 -12.69
CA VAL A 6 15.64 -7.84 -12.81
C VAL A 6 15.22 -6.52 -12.15
N ARG A 7 13.96 -6.10 -12.35
CA ARG A 7 13.43 -4.87 -11.74
C ARG A 7 13.35 -4.96 -10.22
N GLN A 8 12.86 -6.07 -9.68
CA GLN A 8 12.73 -6.27 -8.24
C GLN A 8 14.10 -6.29 -7.55
N LYS A 9 15.06 -7.01 -8.13
CA LYS A 9 16.44 -7.03 -7.61
C LYS A 9 17.04 -5.62 -7.57
N ALA A 10 16.93 -4.87 -8.66
CA ALA A 10 17.48 -3.52 -8.73
C ALA A 10 16.84 -2.56 -7.70
N LEU A 11 15.53 -2.68 -7.44
CA LEU A 11 14.85 -1.87 -6.42
C LEU A 11 15.32 -2.21 -5.01
N HIS A 12 15.48 -3.49 -4.67
CA HIS A 12 15.96 -3.89 -3.34
C HIS A 12 17.44 -3.54 -3.11
N ASP A 13 18.27 -3.66 -4.14
CA ASP A 13 19.67 -3.22 -4.07
C ASP A 13 19.76 -1.70 -3.81
N ALA A 14 18.88 -0.90 -4.44
CA ALA A 14 18.80 0.54 -4.21
C ALA A 14 18.24 0.89 -2.81
N GLU A 15 17.21 0.19 -2.34
CA GLU A 15 16.68 0.36 -0.97
C GLU A 15 17.78 0.09 0.05
N LYS A 16 18.56 -0.99 -0.11
CA LYS A 16 19.67 -1.34 0.77
C LYS A 16 20.72 -0.23 0.86
N LEU A 17 21.11 0.35 -0.27
CA LEU A 17 22.09 1.45 -0.30
C LEU A 17 21.65 2.63 0.59
N LEU A 18 20.36 3.01 0.55
CA LEU A 18 19.83 4.10 1.36
C LEU A 18 19.88 3.80 2.87
N PHE A 19 19.76 2.53 3.25
CA PHE A 19 19.86 2.09 4.64
C PHE A 19 21.30 1.95 5.12
N ASP A 20 22.19 1.42 4.29
CA ASP A 20 23.61 1.24 4.62
C ASP A 20 24.28 2.60 4.89
N ASP A 21 23.92 3.63 4.12
CA ASP A 21 24.41 5.01 4.31
C ASP A 21 23.59 5.82 5.34
N ALA A 22 22.61 5.19 6.01
CA ALA A 22 21.73 5.80 7.01
C ALA A 22 21.05 7.11 6.55
N VAL A 23 20.75 7.23 5.25
CA VAL A 23 20.14 8.43 4.64
C VAL A 23 18.69 8.59 5.10
N LEU A 24 18.01 7.49 5.40
CA LEU A 24 16.64 7.46 5.87
C LEU A 24 16.45 6.49 7.05
N LEU A 25 15.61 6.89 8.00
CA LEU A 25 15.19 6.08 9.15
C LEU A 25 13.66 5.95 9.14
N PRO A 26 13.10 4.82 8.70
CA PRO A 26 11.66 4.60 8.69
C PRO A 26 11.18 4.43 10.13
N LEU A 27 10.36 5.36 10.60
CA LEU A 27 9.83 5.33 11.97
C LEU A 27 8.57 4.48 12.08
N TYR A 28 7.68 4.55 11.09
CA TYR A 28 6.45 3.76 11.03
C TYR A 28 5.88 3.71 9.61
N PHE A 29 5.04 2.72 9.37
CA PHE A 29 4.22 2.63 8.16
C PHE A 29 2.79 3.03 8.51
N TYR A 30 2.17 3.85 7.66
CA TYR A 30 0.80 4.32 7.88
C TYR A 30 -0.20 3.16 7.77
N THR A 31 -0.82 2.79 8.88
CA THR A 31 -2.08 2.04 8.85
C THR A 31 -3.21 3.04 8.68
N LYS A 32 -4.17 2.72 7.82
CA LYS A 32 -5.37 3.54 7.66
C LYS A 32 -6.57 2.71 8.12
N PRO A 33 -6.83 2.56 9.43
CA PRO A 33 -8.07 1.92 9.87
C PRO A 33 -9.28 2.70 9.36
N ALA A 34 -10.38 1.99 9.05
CA ALA A 34 -11.64 2.60 8.67
C ALA A 34 -12.77 1.95 9.47
N VAL A 35 -13.63 2.78 10.03
CA VAL A 35 -14.86 2.33 10.71
C VAL A 35 -15.96 2.37 9.66
N VAL A 36 -16.64 1.23 9.47
CA VAL A 36 -17.75 1.11 8.52
C VAL A 36 -18.96 0.56 9.25
N ASN A 37 -20.12 1.15 8.98
CA ASN A 37 -21.38 0.68 9.53
C ASN A 37 -21.61 -0.79 9.09
N PRO A 38 -21.94 -1.73 10.01
CA PRO A 38 -22.14 -3.14 9.68
C PRO A 38 -23.16 -3.39 8.56
N LYS A 39 -24.12 -2.48 8.35
CA LYS A 39 -25.12 -2.55 7.28
C LYS A 39 -24.57 -2.25 5.88
N VAL A 40 -23.42 -1.58 5.79
CA VAL A 40 -22.82 -1.21 4.50
C VAL A 40 -21.93 -2.36 4.02
N LYS A 41 -22.36 -3.00 2.93
CA LYS A 41 -21.67 -4.12 2.28
C LYS A 41 -21.23 -3.72 0.87
N GLY A 42 -20.33 -4.50 0.25
CA GLY A 42 -19.91 -4.29 -1.14
C GLY A 42 -19.03 -3.07 -1.41
N TYR A 43 -18.59 -2.35 -0.37
CA TYR A 43 -17.58 -1.30 -0.54
C TYR A 43 -16.19 -1.93 -0.72
N SER A 44 -15.33 -1.28 -1.51
CA SER A 44 -13.93 -1.70 -1.65
C SER A 44 -12.98 -0.53 -1.39
N ARG A 45 -11.77 -0.85 -0.97
CA ARG A 45 -10.75 0.15 -0.67
C ARG A 45 -9.47 -0.17 -1.43
N SER A 46 -8.99 0.82 -2.18
CA SER A 46 -7.70 0.75 -2.84
C SER A 46 -6.56 0.82 -1.82
N VAL A 47 -5.45 0.13 -2.11
CA VAL A 47 -4.16 0.32 -1.42
C VAL A 47 -3.67 1.77 -1.50
N LEU A 48 -4.10 2.51 -2.53
CA LEU A 48 -3.82 3.95 -2.69
C LEU A 48 -4.66 4.83 -1.75
N GLY A 49 -5.65 4.25 -1.04
CA GLY A 49 -6.47 4.93 -0.05
C GLY A 49 -7.86 5.35 -0.54
N THR A 50 -8.14 5.28 -1.85
CA THR A 50 -9.46 5.57 -2.43
C THR A 50 -10.50 4.57 -1.96
N LEU A 51 -11.66 5.05 -1.53
CA LEU A 51 -12.84 4.23 -1.23
C LEU A 51 -13.75 4.19 -2.45
N TYR A 52 -14.11 3.00 -2.89
CA TYR A 52 -15.05 2.78 -3.99
C TYR A 52 -16.38 2.28 -3.45
N PHE A 53 -17.45 2.97 -3.85
CA PHE A 53 -18.83 2.67 -3.47
C PHE A 53 -19.67 2.12 -4.63
N LYS A 54 -19.06 1.85 -5.78
CA LYS A 54 -19.78 1.43 -7.00
C LYS A 54 -20.64 0.18 -6.78
N GLU A 55 -20.15 -0.76 -5.98
CA GLU A 55 -20.82 -2.02 -5.66
C GLU A 55 -21.41 -2.01 -4.23
N ALA A 56 -21.39 -0.86 -3.56
CA ALA A 56 -21.82 -0.76 -2.18
C ALA A 56 -23.35 -0.74 -2.07
N TYR A 57 -23.86 -1.45 -1.06
CA TYR A 57 -25.29 -1.49 -0.75
C TYR A 57 -25.51 -1.53 0.76
N ILE A 58 -26.76 -1.32 1.17
CA ILE A 58 -27.21 -1.39 2.56
C ILE A 58 -28.08 -2.64 2.72
N GLU A 59 -27.77 -3.44 3.75
CA GLU A 59 -28.56 -4.59 4.21
C GLU A 59 -29.31 -4.28 5.52
#